data_AF-A0A9P6BVY5-F1
#
_entry.id   AF-A0A9P6BVY5-F1
#
_cell.length_a   1.000
_cell.length_b   1.000
_cell.length_c   1.000
_cell.angle_alpha   90.00
_cell.angle_beta   90.00
_cell.angle_gamma   90.00
#
_symmetry.space_group_name_H-M   'P 1'
#
loop_
_entity.id
_entity.type
_entity.pdbx_description
1 polymer ?
#
loop_
_entity_poly.entity_id
_entity_poly.type
_entity_poly.pdbx_seq_one_letter_code
_entity_poly.pdbx_strand_id
1 'polypeptide(L)'
;MVKSANNALVHAKSTLRARFSPRGITCATANVPSTSDLDIIEATLSGGLLGACVCIPASRSFIKIVDVPFFKPSTTKPIPSAEVGAQLQCSIIPSDYVVHWRFVQNSPKAEFATVWIDLSDLQRGTCASQLIGRRLFLNKAEVLIKGVKAHTGTPQCQRCWHWGHNTEVCRHPAMHCPICTGPHLKASHRQLTGCCQGNPKVNPPVPPTPVDMPCTHVCSCINCGNKHAADDHRCPY
;
A
#
# COMPACT_ATOMS: atom_id res chain seq x y z
N MET A 1 -3.95 34.97 11.92
CA MET A 1 -3.75 33.54 11.61
C MET A 1 -2.27 33.17 11.42
N VAL A 2 -1.61 33.48 10.30
CA VAL A 2 -0.20 33.08 10.03
C VAL A 2 0.81 33.60 11.07
N LYS A 3 0.67 34.86 11.53
CA LYS A 3 1.51 35.40 12.61
C LYS A 3 1.34 34.65 13.93
N SER A 4 0.11 34.21 14.24
CA SER A 4 -0.19 33.45 15.45
C SER A 4 0.42 32.05 15.39
N ALA A 5 0.32 31.39 14.23
CA ALA A 5 0.96 30.10 13.99
C ALA A 5 2.49 30.22 14.08
N ASN A 6 3.08 31.27 13.51
CA ASN A 6 4.52 31.52 13.60
C ASN A 6 4.99 31.75 15.03
N ASN A 7 4.21 32.46 15.86
CA ASN A 7 4.53 32.67 17.26
C ASN A 7 4.51 31.34 18.06
N ALA A 8 3.58 30.43 17.73
CA ALA A 8 3.53 29.10 18.34
C ALA A 8 4.65 28.16 17.84
N LEU A 9 5.06 28.30 16.57
CA LEU A 9 6.13 27.51 15.95
C LEU A 9 7.56 27.95 16.34
N VAL A 10 7.71 29.03 17.12
CA VAL A 10 9.03 29.52 17.61
C VAL A 10 9.78 28.43 18.37
N HIS A 11 9.07 27.62 19.16
CA HIS A 11 9.66 26.52 19.92
C HIS A 11 10.21 25.40 19.02
N ALA A 12 9.64 25.23 17.82
CA ALA A 12 10.05 24.23 16.83
C ALA A 12 11.09 24.77 15.82
N LYS A 13 11.59 26.01 15.99
CA LYS A 13 12.52 26.69 15.06
C LYS A 13 12.02 26.69 13.60
N SER A 14 10.71 26.67 13.39
CA SER A 14 10.08 26.60 12.06
C SER A 14 9.26 27.86 11.79
N THR A 15 9.14 28.25 10.51
CA THR A 15 8.31 29.40 10.11
C THR A 15 7.33 29.01 9.01
N LEU A 16 6.04 29.21 9.24
CA LEU A 16 4.93 29.10 8.32
C LEU A 16 4.82 30.34 7.41
N ARG A 17 4.69 30.09 6.11
CA ARG A 17 4.34 31.04 5.07
C ARG A 17 3.05 30.56 4.42
N ALA A 18 2.03 31.41 4.33
CA ALA A 18 0.80 31.08 3.62
C ALA A 18 0.66 31.95 2.37
N ARG A 19 0.19 31.35 1.28
CA ARG A 19 -0.26 32.03 0.07
C ARG A 19 -1.75 31.79 -0.09
N PHE A 20 -2.49 32.87 -0.29
CA PHE A 20 -3.92 32.83 -0.53
C PHE A 20 -4.17 32.85 -2.03
N SER A 21 -5.06 31.97 -2.49
CA SER A 21 -5.52 31.93 -3.88
C SER A 21 -7.05 31.82 -3.90
N PRO A 22 -7.71 32.14 -5.03
CA PRO A 22 -9.16 31.92 -5.17
C PRO A 22 -9.59 30.46 -5.00
N ARG A 23 -8.65 29.50 -5.11
CA ARG A 23 -8.88 28.05 -4.97
C ARG A 23 -8.50 27.50 -3.59
N GLY A 24 -8.10 28.35 -2.65
CA GLY A 24 -7.73 27.95 -1.28
C GLY A 24 -6.40 28.52 -0.81
N ILE A 25 -5.93 27.99 0.32
CA ILE A 25 -4.72 28.45 1.02
C ILE A 25 -3.62 27.42 0.84
N THR A 26 -2.44 27.84 0.39
CA THR A 26 -1.24 27.01 0.36
C THR A 26 -0.31 27.44 1.48
N CYS A 27 0.02 26.51 2.38
CA CYS A 27 0.94 26.74 3.49
C CYS A 27 2.28 26.04 3.23
N ALA A 28 3.39 26.71 3.56
CA ALA A 28 4.74 26.18 3.46
C ALA A 28 5.53 26.53 4.73
N THR A 29 6.24 25.58 5.30
CA THR A 29 7.11 25.79 6.46
C THR A 29 8.58 25.85 6.04
N ALA A 30 9.43 26.56 6.80
CA ALA A 30 10.87 26.61 6.53
C ALA A 30 11.57 25.27 6.75
N ASN A 31 11.06 24.48 7.71
CA ASN A 31 11.47 23.11 7.94
C ASN A 31 10.33 22.15 7.58
N VAL A 32 10.68 20.88 7.40
CA VAL A 32 9.70 19.81 7.26
C VAL A 32 8.87 19.73 8.56
N PRO A 33 7.54 19.93 8.53
CA PRO A 33 6.73 20.01 9.74
C PRO A 33 6.56 18.62 10.37
N SER A 34 6.80 18.54 11.67
CA SER A 34 6.48 17.38 12.52
C SER A 34 4.97 17.25 12.76
N THR A 35 4.53 16.12 13.33
CA THR A 35 3.12 15.95 13.73
C THR A 35 2.65 17.07 14.66
N SER A 36 3.49 17.45 15.64
CA SER A 36 3.18 18.57 16.53
C SER A 36 3.11 19.93 15.81
N ASP A 37 3.92 20.14 14.77
CA ASP A 37 3.82 21.35 13.94
C ASP A 37 2.49 21.36 13.17
N LEU A 38 2.03 20.20 12.67
CA LEU A 38 0.74 20.08 11.99
C LEU A 38 -0.43 20.35 12.93
N ASP A 39 -0.41 19.82 14.15
CA ASP A 39 -1.46 20.06 15.15
C ASP A 39 -1.56 21.56 15.50
N ILE A 40 -0.42 22.23 15.65
CA ILE A 40 -0.37 23.69 15.88
C ILE A 40 -0.94 24.45 14.68
N ILE A 41 -0.57 24.05 13.47
CA ILE A 41 -1.05 24.70 12.23
C ILE A 41 -2.56 24.46 12.08
N GLU A 42 -3.05 23.24 12.28
CA GLU A 42 -4.46 22.87 12.20
C GLU A 42 -5.28 23.60 13.26
N ALA A 43 -4.88 23.59 14.53
CA ALA A 43 -5.56 24.32 15.60
C ALA A 43 -5.64 25.83 15.28
N THR A 44 -4.59 26.40 14.70
CA THR A 44 -4.54 27.83 14.35
C THR A 44 -5.36 28.17 13.10
N LEU A 45 -5.44 27.26 12.11
CA LEU A 45 -6.19 27.47 10.86
C LEU A 45 -7.68 27.18 11.04
N SER A 46 -8.04 26.13 11.78
CA SER A 46 -9.42 25.77 12.13
C SER A 46 -10.14 26.85 12.94
N GLY A 47 -9.39 27.66 13.70
CA GLY A 47 -9.92 28.83 14.42
C GLY A 47 -10.37 30.00 13.53
N GLY A 48 -10.12 29.98 12.21
CA GLY A 48 -10.58 31.04 11.31
C GLY A 48 -11.02 30.61 9.90
N LEU A 49 -10.89 29.34 9.54
CA LEU A 49 -11.59 28.73 8.41
C LEU A 49 -12.34 27.49 8.91
N LEU A 50 -13.67 27.57 8.96
CA LEU A 50 -14.53 26.42 9.28
C LEU A 50 -14.24 25.27 8.29
N GLY A 51 -13.70 24.16 8.80
CA GLY A 51 -13.59 22.90 8.07
C GLY A 51 -12.38 22.73 7.14
N ALA A 52 -11.29 23.47 7.33
CA ALA A 52 -10.07 23.28 6.53
C ALA A 52 -9.25 22.05 6.99
N CYS A 53 -9.07 21.01 6.16
CA CYS A 53 -8.01 20.00 6.41
C CYS A 53 -6.65 20.63 6.17
N VAL A 54 -5.76 20.53 7.16
CA VAL A 54 -4.33 20.75 6.96
C VAL A 54 -3.68 19.40 6.69
N CYS A 55 -3.49 19.12 5.41
CA CYS A 55 -2.92 17.87 4.94
C CYS A 55 -1.58 18.22 4.24
N ILE A 56 -0.43 17.64 4.63
CA ILE A 56 0.81 17.77 3.83
C ILE A 56 0.58 17.03 2.51
N PRO A 57 0.95 17.55 1.32
CA PRO A 57 1.02 16.73 0.12
C PRO A 57 2.01 15.59 0.36
N ALA A 58 1.47 14.40 0.64
CA ALA A 58 2.25 13.22 0.93
C ALA A 58 2.87 12.70 -0.38
N SER A 59 4.19 12.75 -0.47
CA SER A 59 4.94 11.94 -1.41
C SER A 59 4.88 10.48 -0.97
N ARG A 60 5.17 9.55 -1.88
CA ARG A 60 5.37 8.15 -1.52
C ARG A 60 6.84 7.81 -1.61
N SER A 61 7.36 7.26 -0.53
CA SER A 61 8.70 6.66 -0.50
C SER A 61 8.61 5.16 -0.31
N PHE A 62 9.65 4.45 -0.74
CA PHE A 62 9.66 3.00 -0.75
C PHE A 62 10.92 2.51 -0.06
N ILE A 63 10.76 1.59 0.88
CA ILE A 63 11.86 0.92 1.57
C ILE A 63 11.65 -0.59 1.53
N LYS A 64 12.73 -1.34 1.75
CA LYS A 64 12.67 -2.78 1.98
C LYS A 64 13.46 -3.17 3.21
N ILE A 65 13.01 -4.20 3.89
CA ILE A 65 13.73 -4.84 4.98
C ILE A 65 14.17 -6.20 4.47
N VAL A 66 15.47 -6.45 4.47
CA VAL A 66 16.05 -7.70 4.01
C VAL A 66 16.34 -8.65 5.17
N ASP A 67 16.46 -9.94 4.85
CA ASP A 67 16.85 -11.00 5.77
C ASP A 67 15.85 -11.19 6.94
N VAL A 68 14.57 -10.90 6.69
CA VAL A 68 13.51 -11.10 7.68
C VAL A 68 13.20 -12.60 7.77
N PRO A 69 13.21 -13.21 8.97
CA PRO A 69 12.81 -14.60 9.12
C PRO A 69 11.42 -14.84 8.55
N PHE A 70 11.27 -15.85 7.69
CA PHE A 70 10.00 -16.20 7.09
C PHE A 70 9.21 -17.21 7.93
N PHE A 71 9.90 -18.09 8.64
CA PHE A 71 9.29 -19.15 9.44
C PHE A 71 9.38 -18.88 10.93
N LYS A 72 8.40 -19.38 11.71
CA LYS A 72 8.44 -19.30 13.17
C LYS A 72 9.62 -20.11 13.71
N PRO A 73 10.30 -19.62 14.76
CA PRO A 73 11.44 -20.33 15.34
C PRO A 73 11.12 -21.79 15.62
N SER A 74 12.01 -22.69 15.21
CA SER A 74 11.88 -24.13 15.42
C SER A 74 10.66 -24.79 14.74
N THR A 75 10.08 -24.16 13.71
CA THR A 75 8.98 -24.73 12.94
C THR A 75 9.11 -24.41 11.45
N THR A 76 8.35 -25.13 10.61
CA THR A 76 8.22 -24.84 9.16
C THR A 76 6.99 -23.98 8.84
N LYS A 77 6.34 -23.41 9.86
CA LYS A 77 5.15 -22.57 9.67
C LYS A 77 5.56 -21.14 9.35
N PRO A 78 5.07 -20.53 8.26
CA PRO A 78 5.33 -19.13 7.95
C PRO A 78 4.85 -18.22 9.08
N ILE A 79 5.58 -17.14 9.34
CA ILE A 79 5.15 -16.07 10.23
C ILE A 79 4.09 -15.25 9.48
N PRO A 80 2.89 -15.05 10.06
CA PRO A 80 1.88 -14.20 9.46
C PRO A 80 2.41 -12.78 9.23
N SER A 81 2.09 -12.19 8.08
CA SER A 81 2.52 -10.81 7.75
C SER A 81 2.07 -9.78 8.78
N ALA A 82 0.90 -9.98 9.39
CA ALA A 82 0.40 -9.13 10.47
C ALA A 82 1.28 -9.18 11.74
N GLU A 83 1.84 -10.35 12.06
CA GLU A 83 2.72 -10.54 13.22
C GLU A 83 4.07 -9.82 12.98
N VAL A 84 4.64 -9.97 11.78
CA VAL A 84 5.85 -9.23 11.37
C VAL A 84 5.61 -7.72 11.37
N GLY A 85 4.46 -7.29 10.82
CA GLY A 85 4.06 -5.88 10.80
C GLY A 85 3.94 -5.28 12.20
N ALA A 86 3.30 -5.98 13.14
CA ALA A 86 3.18 -5.53 14.52
C ALA A 86 4.54 -5.39 15.22
N GLN A 87 5.46 -6.35 15.02
CA GLN A 87 6.82 -6.26 15.56
C GLN A 87 7.59 -5.06 15.00
N LEU A 88 7.48 -4.83 13.69
CA LEU A 88 8.11 -3.68 13.03
C LEU A 88 7.54 -2.35 13.49
N GLN A 89 6.23 -2.27 13.70
CA GLN A 89 5.54 -1.09 14.22
C GLN A 89 5.96 -0.74 15.65
N CYS A 90 6.07 -1.75 16.53
CA CYS A 90 6.55 -1.55 17.89
C CYS A 90 8.03 -1.13 17.95
N SER A 91 8.81 -1.45 16.92
CA SER A 91 10.26 -1.17 16.92
C SER A 91 10.58 0.28 16.56
N ILE A 92 10.28 0.73 15.33
CA ILE A 92 10.81 1.99 14.78
C ILE A 92 9.87 2.66 13.75
N ILE A 93 8.94 1.93 13.14
CA ILE A 93 8.14 2.45 12.02
C ILE A 93 6.74 2.82 12.54
N PRO A 94 6.42 4.11 12.76
CA PRO A 94 5.10 4.48 13.25
C PRO A 94 4.04 4.09 12.21
N SER A 95 2.93 3.50 12.66
CA SER A 95 1.85 3.00 11.80
C SER A 95 1.33 4.05 10.84
N ASP A 96 1.32 5.31 11.27
CA ASP A 96 0.69 6.42 10.57
C ASP A 96 1.42 6.79 9.26
N TYR A 97 2.69 6.38 9.14
CA TYR A 97 3.45 6.56 7.91
C TYR A 97 3.38 5.35 6.98
N VAL A 98 2.89 4.20 7.43
CA VAL A 98 2.85 3.00 6.58
C VAL A 98 1.55 2.94 5.80
N VAL A 99 1.67 3.07 4.48
CA VAL A 99 0.54 2.92 3.56
C VAL A 99 0.27 1.45 3.28
N HIS A 100 1.33 0.66 3.08
CA HIS A 100 1.19 -0.75 2.69
C HIS A 100 2.42 -1.59 3.07
N TRP A 101 2.16 -2.86 3.42
CA TRP A 101 3.17 -3.88 3.73
C TRP A 101 3.07 -5.01 2.71
N ARG A 102 4.21 -5.48 2.20
CA ARG A 102 4.26 -6.70 1.36
C ARG A 102 5.36 -7.62 1.86
N PHE A 103 5.02 -8.89 2.03
CA PHE A 103 5.95 -9.88 2.56
C PHE A 103 6.29 -10.92 1.49
N VAL A 104 7.57 -11.00 1.11
CA VAL A 104 8.01 -11.82 -0.02
C VAL A 104 9.20 -12.69 0.40
N GLN A 105 8.95 -13.95 0.74
CA GLN A 105 9.36 -15.01 -0.17
C GLN A 105 10.67 -14.89 -0.98
N ASN A 106 11.89 -14.87 -0.41
CA ASN A 106 13.08 -14.71 -1.28
C ASN A 106 13.20 -15.84 -2.33
N SER A 107 12.79 -17.05 -1.97
CA SER A 107 12.53 -18.19 -2.88
C SER A 107 11.61 -19.20 -2.19
N PRO A 108 10.99 -20.17 -2.90
CA PRO A 108 10.09 -21.16 -2.28
C PRO A 108 10.71 -21.99 -1.14
N LYS A 109 12.06 -22.09 -1.12
CA LYS A 109 12.81 -22.83 -0.09
C LYS A 109 13.64 -21.91 0.80
N ALA A 110 13.55 -20.59 0.64
CA ALA A 110 14.33 -19.66 1.44
C ALA A 110 13.78 -19.57 2.87
N GLU A 111 14.66 -19.56 3.85
CA GLU A 111 14.30 -19.31 5.25
C GLU A 111 13.98 -17.83 5.53
N PHE A 112 14.45 -16.95 4.65
CA PHE A 112 14.33 -15.50 4.76
C PHE A 112 13.41 -14.91 3.69
N ALA A 113 12.89 -13.74 4.01
CA ALA A 113 12.05 -12.94 3.16
C ALA A 113 12.48 -11.48 3.14
N THR A 114 12.00 -10.77 2.13
CA THR A 114 12.07 -9.32 2.03
C THR A 114 10.70 -8.74 2.35
N VAL A 115 10.65 -7.80 3.30
CA VAL A 115 9.46 -6.98 3.56
C VAL A 115 9.58 -5.71 2.73
N TRP A 116 8.60 -5.41 1.89
CA TRP A 116 8.50 -4.13 1.19
C TRP A 116 7.50 -3.23 1.90
N ILE A 117 7.83 -1.95 2.00
CA ILE A 117 7.01 -0.99 2.73
C ILE A 117 6.86 0.26 1.87
N ASP A 118 5.60 0.62 1.64
CA ASP A 118 5.23 1.89 1.02
C ASP A 118 4.94 2.87 2.14
N LEU A 119 5.70 3.97 2.18
CA LEU A 119 5.58 5.00 3.20
C LEU A 119 4.85 6.21 2.63
N SER A 120 3.90 6.72 3.38
CA SER A 120 3.48 8.12 3.31
C SER A 120 4.65 8.95 3.78
N ASP A 121 5.18 9.78 2.91
CA ASP A 121 6.39 10.54 3.16
C ASP A 121 6.21 12.00 2.75
N LEU A 122 7.15 12.82 3.15
CA LEU A 122 7.21 14.23 2.85
C LEU A 122 7.88 14.38 1.49
N GLN A 123 7.69 15.51 0.80
CA GLN A 123 8.19 15.71 -0.57
C GLN A 123 9.70 15.41 -0.75
N ARG A 124 10.48 15.50 0.34
CA ARG A 124 11.92 15.22 0.36
C ARG A 124 12.29 13.77 0.71
N GLY A 125 11.33 12.90 1.01
CA GLY A 125 11.59 11.52 1.43
C GLY A 125 12.18 11.41 2.85
N THR A 126 11.84 12.35 3.74
CA THR A 126 12.46 12.49 5.06
C THR A 126 12.23 11.25 5.93
N CYS A 127 11.01 10.70 5.93
CA CYS A 127 10.69 9.52 6.74
C CYS A 127 11.48 8.30 6.26
N ALA A 128 11.52 8.05 4.96
CA ALA A 128 12.35 6.98 4.40
C ALA A 128 13.84 7.20 4.73
N SER A 129 14.36 8.41 4.54
CA SER A 129 15.77 8.72 4.83
C SER A 129 16.16 8.46 6.28
N GLN A 130 15.26 8.64 7.24
CA GLN A 130 15.54 8.34 8.65
C GLN A 130 15.61 6.84 8.94
N LEU A 131 14.90 6.02 8.15
CA LEU A 131 14.82 4.57 8.31
C LEU A 131 15.93 3.83 7.55
N ILE A 132 16.33 4.34 6.38
CA ILE A 132 17.32 3.69 5.51
C ILE A 132 18.66 3.55 6.24
N GLY A 133 19.24 2.35 6.18
CA GLY A 133 20.50 2.00 6.82
C GLY A 133 20.36 1.58 8.28
N ARG A 134 19.17 1.73 8.90
CA ARG A 134 18.93 1.21 10.25
C ARG A 134 18.90 -0.31 10.26
N ARG A 135 19.42 -0.85 11.36
CA ARG A 135 19.37 -2.27 11.71
C ARG A 135 18.43 -2.44 12.90
N LEU A 136 17.68 -3.53 12.91
CA LEU A 136 16.80 -3.88 14.02
C LEU A 136 16.74 -5.40 14.17
N PHE A 137 16.28 -5.88 15.31
CA PHE A 137 16.17 -7.31 15.59
C PHE A 137 14.71 -7.75 15.50
N LEU A 138 14.44 -8.69 14.59
CA LEU A 138 13.16 -9.40 14.48
C LEU A 138 13.36 -10.86 14.81
N ASN A 139 12.65 -11.38 15.81
CA ASN A 139 12.71 -12.80 16.18
C ASN A 139 14.15 -13.34 16.33
N LYS A 140 15.04 -12.55 16.96
CA LYS A 140 16.48 -12.84 17.16
C LYS A 140 17.35 -12.79 15.89
N ALA A 141 16.80 -12.40 14.74
CA ALA A 141 17.58 -12.10 13.53
C ALA A 141 17.78 -10.60 13.40
N GLU A 142 19.01 -10.20 13.06
CA GLU A 142 19.28 -8.82 12.65
C GLU A 142 18.77 -8.61 11.22
N VAL A 143 18.02 -7.53 11.00
CA VAL A 143 17.47 -7.17 9.70
C VAL A 143 17.90 -5.75 9.34
N LEU A 144 18.07 -5.49 8.04
CA LEU A 144 18.57 -4.20 7.53
C LEU A 144 17.50 -3.51 6.67
N ILE A 145 17.22 -2.25 6.98
CA ILE A 145 16.37 -1.40 6.16
C ILE A 145 17.19 -0.80 5.02
N LYS A 146 16.75 -1.01 3.78
CA LYS A 146 17.35 -0.47 2.57
C LYS A 146 16.38 0.47 1.86
N GLY A 147 16.92 1.58 1.39
CA GLY A 147 16.21 2.49 0.50
C GLY A 147 16.08 1.87 -0.87
N VAL A 148 14.96 2.11 -1.52
CA VAL A 148 14.75 1.66 -2.88
C VAL A 148 14.11 2.77 -3.70
N LYS A 149 14.42 2.79 -4.99
CA LYS A 149 13.69 3.66 -5.93
C LYS A 149 12.22 3.26 -5.89
N ALA A 150 11.34 4.18 -6.33
CA ALA A 150 9.94 3.86 -6.51
C ALA A 150 9.80 2.52 -7.21
N HIS A 151 9.33 1.53 -6.45
CA HIS A 151 9.08 0.23 -7.01
C HIS A 151 7.89 0.43 -7.93
N THR A 152 8.12 0.33 -9.23
CA THR A 152 7.09 -0.07 -10.20
C THR A 152 6.68 -1.54 -9.98
N GLY A 153 6.66 -1.98 -8.71
CA GLY A 153 6.48 -3.36 -8.27
C GLY A 153 7.52 -4.32 -8.82
N THR A 154 7.53 -5.53 -8.26
CA THR A 154 7.58 -6.69 -9.14
C THR A 154 6.34 -6.55 -10.02
N PRO A 155 6.44 -6.40 -11.35
CA PRO A 155 5.25 -6.19 -12.15
C PRO A 155 4.26 -7.34 -11.92
N GLN A 156 2.99 -6.99 -11.70
CA GLN A 156 1.93 -7.97 -11.82
C GLN A 156 1.77 -8.23 -13.30
N CYS A 157 2.08 -9.47 -13.71
CA CYS A 157 1.90 -9.87 -15.08
C CYS A 157 0.42 -9.73 -15.46
N GLN A 158 0.09 -8.92 -16.47
CA GLN A 158 -1.30 -8.74 -16.91
C GLN A 158 -1.84 -9.97 -17.66
N ARG A 159 -0.96 -10.92 -18.00
CA ARG A 159 -1.33 -12.17 -18.67
C ARG A 159 -1.78 -13.24 -17.69
N CYS A 160 -0.99 -13.53 -16.66
CA CYS A 160 -1.31 -14.60 -15.69
C CYS A 160 -1.72 -14.08 -14.31
N TRP A 161 -1.67 -12.76 -14.09
CA TRP A 161 -1.97 -12.08 -12.82
C TRP A 161 -1.09 -12.47 -11.62
N HIS A 162 -0.01 -13.21 -11.87
CA HIS A 162 1.01 -13.46 -10.87
C HIS A 162 1.92 -12.25 -10.69
N TRP A 163 2.24 -11.95 -9.44
CA TRP A 163 3.40 -11.15 -9.10
C TRP A 163 4.67 -11.96 -9.38
N GLY A 164 5.72 -11.33 -9.92
CA GLY A 164 7.00 -12.02 -10.16
C GLY A 164 7.74 -11.59 -11.42
N HIS A 165 7.01 -11.14 -12.45
CA HIS A 165 7.55 -10.96 -13.79
C HIS A 165 6.67 -10.04 -14.64
N ASN A 166 7.27 -9.43 -15.66
CA ASN A 166 6.53 -8.57 -16.58
C ASN A 166 5.72 -9.41 -17.59
N THR A 167 4.72 -8.78 -18.21
CA THR A 167 3.89 -9.45 -19.23
C THR A 167 4.70 -9.91 -20.45
N GLU A 168 5.80 -9.23 -20.78
CA GLU A 168 6.64 -9.51 -21.96
C GLU A 168 7.41 -10.83 -21.85
N VAL A 169 7.86 -11.20 -20.65
CA VAL A 169 8.59 -12.46 -20.39
C VAL A 169 7.67 -13.59 -19.93
N CYS A 170 6.35 -13.35 -19.85
CA CYS A 170 5.39 -14.33 -19.41
C CYS A 170 5.24 -15.47 -20.42
N ARG A 171 5.45 -16.72 -19.96
CA ARG A 171 5.28 -17.93 -20.78
C ARG A 171 3.87 -18.51 -20.75
N HIS A 172 2.93 -17.84 -20.06
CA HIS A 172 1.53 -18.28 -20.05
C HIS A 172 0.95 -18.18 -21.47
N PRO A 173 0.21 -19.19 -21.97
CA PRO A 173 -0.25 -19.24 -23.36
C PRO A 173 -1.31 -18.19 -23.71
N ALA A 174 -2.14 -17.79 -22.76
CA ALA A 174 -3.23 -16.84 -22.96
C ALA A 174 -3.37 -15.86 -21.80
N MET A 175 -4.06 -14.74 -22.05
CA MET A 175 -4.47 -13.77 -21.04
C MET A 175 -5.57 -14.37 -20.17
N HIS A 176 -5.46 -14.19 -18.86
CA HIS A 176 -6.44 -14.64 -17.89
C HIS A 176 -7.28 -13.50 -17.33
N CYS A 177 -8.45 -13.84 -16.81
CA CYS A 177 -9.31 -12.91 -16.10
C CYS A 177 -8.84 -12.80 -14.63
N PRO A 178 -8.62 -11.60 -14.07
CA PRO A 178 -8.22 -11.47 -12.66
C PRO A 178 -9.32 -11.88 -11.68
N ILE A 179 -10.57 -11.94 -12.13
CA ILE A 179 -11.73 -12.31 -11.30
C ILE A 179 -11.81 -13.83 -11.15
N CYS A 180 -11.80 -14.57 -12.26
CA CYS A 180 -12.13 -16.00 -12.29
C CYS A 180 -11.07 -16.88 -12.95
N THR A 181 -9.88 -16.34 -13.24
CA THR A 181 -8.72 -17.02 -13.86
C THR A 181 -8.97 -17.70 -15.22
N GLY A 182 -10.15 -17.51 -15.83
CA GLY A 182 -10.50 -18.04 -17.15
C GLY A 182 -9.78 -17.31 -18.30
N PRO A 183 -9.71 -17.91 -19.50
CA PRO A 183 -8.94 -17.42 -20.64
C PRO A 183 -9.63 -16.26 -21.38
N HIS A 184 -9.88 -15.15 -20.69
CA HIS A 184 -10.52 -13.94 -21.22
C HIS A 184 -10.11 -12.70 -20.42
N LEU A 185 -10.33 -11.52 -21.01
CA LEU A 185 -10.05 -10.25 -20.34
C LEU A 185 -11.12 -9.91 -19.30
N LYS A 186 -10.76 -9.11 -18.29
CA LYS A 186 -11.71 -8.58 -17.28
C LYS A 186 -12.91 -7.87 -17.94
N ALA A 187 -12.67 -7.09 -19.00
CA ALA A 187 -13.71 -6.39 -19.75
C ALA A 187 -14.76 -7.33 -20.36
N SER A 188 -14.34 -8.51 -20.82
CA SER A 188 -15.22 -9.52 -21.43
C SER A 188 -15.81 -10.49 -20.40
N HIS A 189 -15.48 -10.34 -19.11
CA HIS A 189 -15.86 -11.29 -18.07
C HIS A 189 -17.37 -11.55 -18.06
N ARG A 190 -18.20 -10.50 -18.00
CA ARG A 190 -19.65 -10.66 -17.93
C ARG A 190 -20.26 -11.36 -19.15
N GLN A 191 -19.64 -11.22 -20.32
CA GLN A 191 -20.15 -11.78 -21.58
C GLN A 191 -19.75 -13.24 -21.79
N LEU A 192 -18.60 -13.64 -21.24
CA LEU A 192 -17.98 -14.94 -21.52
C LEU A 192 -18.07 -15.94 -20.35
N THR A 193 -18.45 -15.49 -19.15
CA THR A 193 -18.52 -16.37 -17.98
C THR A 193 -19.96 -16.75 -17.61
N GLY A 194 -20.18 -18.05 -17.42
CA GLY A 194 -21.49 -18.55 -16.98
C GLY A 194 -21.96 -17.97 -15.65
N CYS A 195 -21.04 -17.52 -14.78
CA CYS A 195 -21.40 -16.92 -13.50
C CYS A 195 -22.11 -15.55 -13.63
N CYS A 196 -21.85 -14.79 -14.70
CA CYS A 196 -22.54 -13.51 -14.90
C CYS A 196 -23.43 -13.44 -16.16
N GLN A 197 -23.33 -14.39 -17.10
CA GLN A 197 -24.17 -14.46 -18.30
C GLN A 197 -25.63 -14.85 -18.01
N GLY A 198 -25.89 -15.46 -16.85
CA GLY A 198 -27.17 -16.07 -16.55
C GLY A 198 -27.41 -17.35 -17.35
N ASN A 199 -28.52 -18.02 -17.07
CA ASN A 199 -28.92 -19.22 -17.78
C ASN A 199 -30.44 -19.26 -17.97
N PRO A 200 -30.95 -18.88 -19.15
CA PRO A 200 -32.38 -18.89 -19.44
C PRO A 200 -32.95 -20.31 -19.60
N LYS A 201 -32.10 -21.33 -19.74
CA LYS A 201 -32.51 -22.72 -19.94
C LYS A 201 -32.71 -23.50 -18.63
N VAL A 202 -32.29 -22.95 -17.49
CA VAL A 202 -32.50 -23.54 -16.17
C VAL A 202 -33.88 -23.14 -15.67
N ASN A 203 -34.53 -23.98 -14.86
CA ASN A 203 -35.84 -23.69 -14.28
C ASN A 203 -35.71 -23.64 -12.74
N PRO A 204 -35.86 -22.47 -12.09
CA PRO A 204 -36.21 -21.17 -12.68
C PRO A 204 -35.07 -20.54 -13.50
N PRO A 205 -35.39 -19.73 -14.53
CA PRO A 205 -34.38 -19.00 -15.31
C PRO A 205 -33.51 -18.12 -14.43
N VAL A 206 -32.19 -18.20 -14.64
CA VAL A 206 -31.24 -17.34 -13.95
C VAL A 206 -30.94 -16.13 -14.84
N PRO A 207 -31.32 -14.89 -14.45
CA PRO A 207 -31.01 -13.72 -15.26
C PRO A 207 -29.50 -13.42 -15.27
N PRO A 208 -28.98 -12.77 -16.33
CA PRO A 208 -27.61 -12.23 -16.33
C PRO A 208 -27.43 -11.24 -15.16
N THR A 209 -26.20 -11.15 -14.64
CA THR A 209 -25.88 -10.17 -13.60
C THR A 209 -25.93 -8.75 -14.18
N PRO A 210 -26.76 -7.84 -13.62
CA PRO A 210 -26.85 -6.45 -14.09
C PRO A 210 -25.49 -5.74 -14.07
N VAL A 211 -25.27 -4.80 -15.01
CA VAL A 211 -23.99 -4.09 -15.22
C VAL A 211 -23.44 -3.45 -13.93
N ASP A 212 -24.32 -2.96 -13.06
CA ASP A 212 -23.96 -2.27 -11.82
C ASP A 212 -23.88 -3.20 -10.59
N MET A 213 -24.25 -4.47 -10.72
CA MET A 213 -24.19 -5.45 -9.65
C MET A 213 -22.87 -6.22 -9.67
N PRO A 214 -22.20 -6.45 -8.53
CA PRO A 214 -20.98 -7.24 -8.49
C PRO A 214 -21.24 -8.66 -9.03
N CYS A 215 -20.27 -9.25 -9.74
CA CYS A 215 -20.45 -10.63 -10.19
C CYS A 215 -20.51 -11.57 -8.98
N THR A 216 -21.39 -12.55 -9.06
CA THR A 216 -21.66 -13.55 -8.01
C THR A 216 -20.52 -14.56 -7.83
N HIS A 217 -19.50 -14.49 -8.69
CA HIS A 217 -18.30 -15.31 -8.61
C HIS A 217 -17.57 -15.08 -7.28
N VAL A 218 -17.37 -16.17 -6.52
CA VAL A 218 -16.48 -16.16 -5.36
C VAL A 218 -15.04 -16.11 -5.84
N CYS A 219 -14.49 -14.91 -5.93
CA CYS A 219 -13.10 -14.68 -6.35
C CYS A 219 -12.16 -15.40 -5.40
N SER A 220 -11.14 -16.07 -5.93
CA SER A 220 -9.98 -16.53 -5.16
C SER A 220 -8.72 -15.99 -5.81
N CYS A 221 -7.98 -15.17 -5.08
CA CYS A 221 -6.79 -14.52 -5.60
C CYS A 221 -5.72 -15.56 -5.89
N ILE A 222 -5.20 -15.59 -7.12
CA ILE A 222 -4.14 -16.53 -7.52
C ILE A 222 -2.82 -16.35 -6.74
N ASN A 223 -2.62 -15.18 -6.12
CA ASN A 223 -1.40 -14.86 -5.39
C ASN A 223 -1.48 -15.26 -3.91
N CYS A 224 -2.62 -15.02 -3.23
CA CYS A 224 -2.75 -15.25 -1.79
C CYS A 224 -3.85 -16.23 -1.38
N GLY A 225 -4.71 -16.67 -2.30
CA GLY A 225 -5.83 -17.57 -2.04
C GLY A 225 -7.03 -16.93 -1.31
N ASN A 226 -6.97 -15.64 -0.97
CA ASN A 226 -8.05 -14.94 -0.28
C ASN A 226 -9.20 -14.55 -1.22
N LYS A 227 -10.36 -14.21 -0.64
CA LYS A 227 -11.61 -13.89 -1.35
C LYS A 227 -11.62 -12.50 -2.00
N HIS A 228 -10.78 -12.29 -3.00
CA HIS A 228 -10.74 -11.09 -3.83
C HIS A 228 -10.15 -11.39 -5.21
N ALA A 229 -10.33 -10.47 -6.16
CA ALA A 229 -9.74 -10.58 -7.50
C ALA A 229 -8.22 -10.42 -7.44
N ALA A 230 -7.50 -10.98 -8.41
CA ALA A 230 -6.04 -10.90 -8.47
C ALA A 230 -5.53 -9.46 -8.62
N ASP A 231 -6.31 -8.57 -9.23
CA ASP A 231 -5.99 -7.15 -9.43
C ASP A 231 -6.50 -6.23 -8.31
N ASP A 232 -7.02 -6.81 -7.22
CA ASP A 232 -7.48 -6.06 -6.06
C ASP A 232 -6.28 -5.56 -5.22
N HIS A 233 -6.29 -4.27 -4.88
CA HIS A 233 -5.30 -3.62 -4.02
C HIS A 233 -5.25 -4.18 -2.58
N ARG A 234 -6.24 -4.99 -2.19
CA ARG A 234 -6.24 -5.72 -0.91
C ARG A 234 -5.32 -6.94 -0.91
N CYS A 235 -4.75 -7.33 -2.06
CA CYS A 235 -3.76 -8.39 -2.14
C CYS A 235 -2.53 -8.02 -1.30
N PRO A 236 -2.02 -8.90 -0.42
CA PRO A 236 -0.83 -8.63 0.39
C PRO A 236 0.50 -8.74 -0.39
N TYR A 237 0.43 -9.03 -1.70
CA TYR A 237 1.56 -9.17 -2.61
C TYR A 237 1.63 -7.98 -3.57
#